data_AF-A0AAQ3RY60-F1
#
_entry.id   AF-A0AAQ3RY60-F1
#
_cell.length_a   1.000
_cell.length_b   1.000
_cell.length_c   1.000
_cell.angle_alpha   90.00
_cell.angle_beta   90.00
_cell.angle_gamma   90.00
#
_symmetry.space_group_name_H-M   'P 1'
#
loop_
_entity.id
_entity.type
_entity.pdbx_description
1 polymer ?
#
loop_
_entity_poly.entity_id
_entity_poly.type
_entity_poly.pdbx_seq_one_letter_code
_entity_poly.pdbx_strand_id
1 'polypeptide(L)'
;MSVLTVERHPWQGHNQFAIPYPSYFHPKTLSEMLTWQNTVRQRPRPFLFSFVGGTRPNLAKAKVRDHIVTQCHASERCILVQCASGDARCHNPMNVVEVMSKSMFCLQAPGDSFTRRSTFDSVLAGCIPVFFSEHTAYTQYRWYLPTERDTYSVFIDEREVNEGNKRIEDVLAGIEEKEVEKMREVVIGLIPKLTYTHPNASGVVGFEDAVDVALQQLSRLVLDESRSLVSADI
;
A
#
# COMPACT_ATOMS: atom_id res chain seq x y z
N MET A 1 -17.23 -21.66 0.81
CA MET A 1 -15.78 -21.86 0.57
C MET A 1 -15.11 -20.51 0.56
N SER A 2 -14.13 -20.30 1.45
CA SER A 2 -13.36 -19.06 1.57
C SER A 2 -12.08 -19.14 0.74
N VAL A 3 -11.67 -18.02 0.12
CA VAL A 3 -10.50 -17.94 -0.78
C VAL A 3 -9.61 -16.77 -0.39
N LEU A 4 -8.30 -17.01 -0.32
CA LEU A 4 -7.29 -15.95 -0.28
C LEU A 4 -6.97 -15.48 -1.70
N THR A 5 -6.93 -14.17 -1.91
CA THR A 5 -6.61 -13.55 -3.21
C THR A 5 -5.70 -12.34 -2.99
N VAL A 6 -4.95 -11.90 -4.00
CA VAL A 6 -4.18 -10.65 -3.89
C VAL A 6 -5.05 -9.41 -4.08
N GLU A 7 -6.19 -9.55 -4.77
CA GLU A 7 -7.21 -8.52 -4.92
C GLU A 7 -8.59 -9.18 -4.88
N ARG A 8 -9.47 -8.70 -4.00
CA ARG A 8 -10.85 -9.18 -3.88
C ARG A 8 -11.77 -8.40 -4.81
N HIS A 9 -12.78 -9.09 -5.34
CA HIS A 9 -13.83 -8.47 -6.13
C HIS A 9 -14.67 -7.53 -5.23
N PRO A 10 -14.65 -6.20 -5.44
CA PRO A 10 -15.20 -5.25 -4.47
C PRO A 10 -16.69 -5.43 -4.15
N TRP A 11 -17.45 -5.97 -5.10
CA TRP A 11 -18.92 -6.06 -5.00
C TRP A 11 -19.45 -7.48 -4.77
N GLN A 12 -18.64 -8.51 -5.07
CA GLN A 12 -19.13 -9.91 -5.08
C GLN A 12 -18.18 -10.87 -4.33
N GLY A 13 -17.02 -10.40 -3.86
CA GLY A 13 -16.03 -11.21 -3.17
C GLY A 13 -16.32 -11.37 -1.67
N HIS A 14 -17.56 -11.69 -1.29
CA HIS A 14 -17.93 -11.87 0.13
C HIS A 14 -17.15 -13.02 0.80
N ASN A 15 -16.76 -14.03 0.03
CA ASN A 15 -15.94 -15.17 0.45
C ASN A 15 -14.45 -15.01 0.11
N GLN A 16 -14.03 -13.84 -0.37
CA GLN A 16 -12.65 -13.56 -0.77
C GLN A 16 -11.99 -12.67 0.30
N PHE A 17 -10.76 -13.01 0.68
CA PHE A 17 -9.97 -12.25 1.64
C PHE A 17 -8.65 -11.86 0.99
N ALA A 18 -8.35 -10.56 0.98
CA ALA A 18 -7.18 -10.07 0.28
C ALA A 18 -5.91 -10.22 1.14
N ILE A 19 -4.86 -10.79 0.55
CA ILE A 19 -3.50 -10.85 1.12
C ILE A 19 -2.58 -9.87 0.37
N PRO A 20 -1.58 -9.28 1.03
CA PRO A 20 -0.66 -8.34 0.41
C PRO A 20 0.03 -8.90 -0.83
N TYR A 21 0.28 -8.07 -1.84
CA TYR A 21 1.18 -8.48 -2.92
C TYR A 21 2.58 -8.71 -2.34
N PRO A 22 3.30 -9.77 -2.76
CA PRO A 22 4.72 -9.89 -2.46
C PRO A 22 5.49 -8.69 -3.03
N SER A 23 6.23 -8.03 -2.16
CA SER A 23 6.93 -6.75 -2.40
C SER A 23 8.45 -6.96 -2.41
N TYR A 24 9.24 -5.90 -2.54
CA TYR A 24 10.68 -6.05 -2.80
C TYR A 24 11.57 -6.47 -1.63
N PHE A 25 11.06 -6.52 -0.40
CA PHE A 25 11.83 -6.84 0.79
C PHE A 25 11.28 -8.10 1.46
N HIS A 26 12.17 -9.04 1.78
CA HIS A 26 11.85 -10.30 2.45
C HIS A 26 12.96 -10.64 3.45
N PRO A 27 12.84 -10.27 4.74
CA PRO A 27 13.89 -10.52 5.72
C PRO A 27 13.94 -12.00 6.12
N LYS A 28 15.12 -12.44 6.52
CA LYS A 28 15.40 -13.75 7.12
C LYS A 28 15.42 -13.72 8.64
N THR A 29 15.58 -12.55 9.24
CA THR A 29 15.75 -12.38 10.70
C THR A 29 15.07 -11.11 11.20
N LEU A 30 14.74 -11.09 12.49
CA LEU A 30 14.28 -9.87 13.18
C LEU A 30 15.28 -8.71 13.02
N SER A 31 16.59 -9.01 13.06
CA SER A 31 17.62 -7.97 12.91
C SER A 31 17.57 -7.28 11.55
N GLU A 32 17.35 -8.03 10.46
CA GLU A 32 17.17 -7.45 9.12
C GLU A 32 15.91 -6.58 9.05
N MET A 33 14.80 -7.04 9.62
CA MET A 33 13.54 -6.27 9.69
C MET A 33 13.73 -4.95 10.45
N LEU A 34 14.30 -5.00 11.66
CA LEU A 34 14.56 -3.80 12.48
C LEU A 34 15.55 -2.84 11.81
N THR A 35 16.59 -3.39 11.17
CA THR A 35 17.55 -2.58 10.39
C THR A 35 16.85 -1.85 9.26
N TRP A 36 15.96 -2.53 8.53
CA TRP A 36 15.19 -1.91 7.46
C TRP A 36 14.26 -0.82 7.98
N GLN A 37 13.47 -1.10 9.02
CA GLN A 37 12.58 -0.10 9.65
C GLN A 37 13.35 1.15 10.10
N ASN A 38 14.52 0.97 10.74
CA ASN A 38 15.36 2.09 11.15
C ASN A 38 15.93 2.86 9.96
N THR A 39 16.33 2.16 8.90
CA THR A 39 16.82 2.78 7.66
C THR A 39 15.76 3.67 7.03
N VAL A 40 14.53 3.15 6.84
CA VAL A 40 13.44 3.93 6.23
C VAL A 40 12.87 4.99 7.15
N ARG A 41 13.02 4.86 8.47
CA ARG A 41 12.69 5.89 9.47
C ARG A 41 13.61 7.10 9.36
N GLN A 42 14.91 6.87 9.27
CA GLN A 42 15.92 7.94 9.25
C GLN A 42 16.15 8.54 7.85
N ARG A 43 15.57 7.94 6.80
CA ARG A 43 15.74 8.40 5.41
C ARG A 43 15.21 9.84 5.24
N PRO A 44 16.05 10.78 4.72
CA PRO A 44 15.58 12.11 4.35
C PRO A 44 14.57 12.07 3.20
N ARG A 45 13.53 12.90 3.28
CA ARG A 45 12.45 12.96 2.28
C ARG A 45 12.33 14.36 1.66
N PRO A 46 13.22 14.71 0.72
CA PRO A 46 13.21 16.04 0.10
C PRO A 46 12.01 16.28 -0.84
N PHE A 47 11.31 15.22 -1.26
CA PHE A 47 10.15 15.34 -2.16
C PHE A 47 8.86 15.20 -1.37
N LEU A 48 7.88 16.06 -1.68
CA LEU A 48 6.57 15.97 -1.07
C LEU A 48 5.87 14.68 -1.50
N PHE A 49 5.91 14.37 -2.79
CA PHE A 49 5.25 13.17 -3.30
C PHE A 49 5.99 12.53 -4.47
N SER A 50 5.67 11.27 -4.74
CA SER A 50 6.12 10.59 -5.96
C SER A 50 5.03 9.77 -6.59
N PHE A 51 5.18 9.53 -7.89
CA PHE A 51 4.39 8.56 -8.62
C PHE A 51 5.30 7.62 -9.41
N VAL A 52 5.13 6.32 -9.18
CA VAL A 52 5.76 5.27 -9.98
C VAL A 52 4.66 4.62 -10.82
N GLY A 53 4.53 5.07 -12.06
CA GLY A 53 3.41 4.67 -12.91
C GLY A 53 3.42 5.34 -14.28
N GLY A 54 2.64 4.79 -15.20
CA GLY A 54 2.36 5.43 -16.49
C GLY A 54 0.88 5.77 -16.65
N THR A 55 0.54 6.52 -17.68
CA THR A 55 -0.84 6.77 -18.12
C THR A 55 -1.51 5.47 -18.58
N ARG A 56 -2.84 5.47 -18.64
CA ARG A 56 -3.66 4.35 -19.14
C ARG A 56 -4.76 4.90 -20.05
N PRO A 57 -4.40 5.36 -21.26
CA PRO A 57 -5.39 5.86 -22.19
C PRO A 57 -6.41 4.75 -22.47
N ASN A 58 -7.69 5.10 -22.46
CA ASN A 58 -8.84 4.20 -22.65
C ASN A 58 -9.27 3.34 -21.45
N LEU A 59 -8.75 3.58 -20.24
CA LEU A 59 -9.22 2.90 -19.04
C LEU A 59 -9.86 3.89 -18.05
N ALA A 60 -11.19 3.94 -18.03
CA ALA A 60 -11.95 4.92 -17.26
C ALA A 60 -11.56 4.96 -15.76
N LYS A 61 -11.41 3.79 -15.13
CA LYS A 61 -10.97 3.65 -13.72
C LYS A 61 -9.53 4.10 -13.45
N ALA A 62 -8.78 4.45 -14.49
CA ALA A 62 -7.38 4.87 -14.42
C ALA A 62 -7.19 6.31 -14.92
N LYS A 63 -8.27 7.04 -15.19
CA LYS A 63 -8.27 8.41 -15.73
C LYS A 63 -7.50 9.39 -14.83
N VAL A 64 -7.53 9.17 -13.52
CA VAL A 64 -6.79 10.00 -12.55
C VAL A 64 -5.28 9.95 -12.76
N ARG A 65 -4.75 8.87 -13.37
CA ARG A 65 -3.31 8.73 -13.64
C ARG A 65 -2.80 9.79 -14.60
N ASP A 66 -3.64 10.24 -15.54
CA ASP A 66 -3.25 11.28 -16.50
C ASP A 66 -3.09 12.62 -15.76
N HIS A 67 -4.04 12.95 -14.88
CA HIS A 67 -3.95 14.14 -14.01
C HIS A 67 -2.76 14.07 -13.05
N ILE A 68 -2.47 12.89 -12.47
CA ILE A 68 -1.29 12.68 -11.61
C ILE A 68 0.00 12.97 -12.38
N VAL A 69 0.14 12.41 -13.58
CA VAL A 69 1.33 12.62 -14.42
C VAL A 69 1.47 14.09 -14.80
N THR A 70 0.38 14.74 -15.22
CA THR A 70 0.38 16.18 -15.55
C THR A 70 0.76 17.05 -14.36
N GLN A 71 0.14 16.86 -13.19
CA GLN A 71 0.43 17.64 -11.99
C GLN A 71 1.86 17.40 -11.49
N CYS A 72 2.34 16.15 -11.54
CA CYS A 72 3.70 15.81 -11.12
C CYS A 72 4.76 16.44 -12.04
N HIS A 73 4.55 16.45 -13.36
CA HIS A 73 5.46 17.15 -14.30
C HIS A 73 5.52 18.66 -14.06
N ALA A 74 4.43 19.26 -13.58
CA ALA A 74 4.35 20.68 -13.29
C ALA A 74 4.86 21.06 -11.89
N SER A 75 5.33 20.09 -11.09
CA SER A 75 5.74 20.29 -9.70
C SER A 75 7.20 19.95 -9.49
N GLU A 76 7.96 20.88 -8.91
CA GLU A 76 9.34 20.63 -8.46
C GLU A 76 9.39 19.77 -7.19
N ARG A 77 8.25 19.56 -6.52
CA ARG A 77 8.12 18.78 -5.29
C ARG A 77 7.72 17.33 -5.54
N CYS A 78 7.54 16.95 -6.82
CA CYS A 78 7.19 15.60 -7.23
C CYS A 78 8.33 14.88 -7.95
N ILE A 79 8.55 13.60 -7.63
CA ILE A 79 9.31 12.69 -8.52
C ILE A 79 8.35 11.80 -9.31
N LEU A 80 8.51 11.81 -10.63
CA LEU A 80 7.86 10.86 -11.53
C LEU A 80 8.82 9.78 -12.02
N VAL A 81 8.48 8.52 -11.80
CA VAL A 81 9.06 7.38 -12.54
C VAL A 81 8.02 6.89 -13.54
N GLN A 82 8.14 7.35 -14.78
CA GLN A 82 7.16 7.06 -15.82
C GLN A 82 7.32 5.64 -16.35
N CYS A 83 6.30 4.81 -16.13
CA CYS A 83 6.31 3.40 -16.54
C CYS A 83 5.64 3.22 -17.92
N ALA A 84 6.44 3.03 -18.96
CA ALA A 84 5.97 2.62 -20.28
C ALA A 84 6.13 1.10 -20.49
N SER A 85 5.43 0.53 -21.47
CA SER A 85 5.62 -0.87 -21.87
C SER A 85 7.08 -1.12 -22.24
N GLY A 86 7.72 -2.08 -21.57
CA GLY A 86 9.14 -2.42 -21.77
C GLY A 86 10.13 -1.57 -20.97
N ASP A 87 9.68 -0.61 -20.15
CA ASP A 87 10.58 0.19 -19.31
C ASP A 87 10.98 -0.58 -18.04
N ALA A 88 12.26 -0.97 -17.98
CA ALA A 88 12.81 -1.71 -16.84
C ALA A 88 12.85 -0.90 -15.53
N ARG A 89 12.77 0.43 -15.58
CA ARG A 89 12.91 1.31 -14.38
C ARG A 89 11.82 1.07 -13.36
N CYS A 90 10.62 0.69 -13.79
CA CYS A 90 9.49 0.38 -12.90
C CYS A 90 9.48 -1.05 -12.38
N HIS A 91 10.36 -1.89 -12.92
CA HIS A 91 10.56 -3.26 -12.48
C HIS A 91 11.84 -3.44 -11.66
N ASN A 92 12.73 -2.44 -11.69
CA ASN A 92 13.95 -2.41 -10.88
C ASN A 92 13.64 -2.05 -9.42
N PRO A 93 13.85 -2.97 -8.45
CA PRO A 93 13.57 -2.74 -7.04
C PRO A 93 14.29 -1.52 -6.48
N MET A 94 15.58 -1.37 -6.81
CA MET A 94 16.43 -0.32 -6.26
C MET A 94 15.93 1.06 -6.67
N ASN A 95 15.54 1.24 -7.92
CA ASN A 95 15.01 2.51 -8.41
C ASN A 95 13.67 2.87 -7.75
N VAL A 96 12.74 1.91 -7.68
CA VAL A 96 11.40 2.14 -7.12
C VAL A 96 11.50 2.48 -5.62
N VAL A 97 12.21 1.66 -4.85
CA VAL A 97 12.37 1.85 -3.41
C VAL A 97 13.15 3.13 -3.12
N GLU A 98 14.18 3.47 -3.91
CA GLU A 98 14.94 4.71 -3.73
C GLU A 98 14.03 5.95 -3.85
N VAL A 99 13.22 6.04 -4.90
CA VAL A 99 12.29 7.16 -5.12
C VAL A 99 11.25 7.24 -4.00
N MET A 100 10.63 6.12 -3.66
CA MET A 100 9.61 6.08 -2.61
C MET A 100 10.22 6.43 -1.24
N SER A 101 11.45 6.00 -0.94
CA SER A 101 12.12 6.27 0.34
C SER A 101 12.47 7.75 0.54
N LYS A 102 12.56 8.52 -0.55
CA LYS A 102 12.85 9.96 -0.58
C LYS A 102 11.60 10.84 -0.65
N SER A 103 10.41 10.25 -0.67
CA SER A 103 9.14 10.98 -0.83
C SER A 103 8.30 10.88 0.43
N MET A 104 7.65 11.96 0.88
CA MET A 104 6.75 11.90 2.03
C MET A 104 5.51 11.04 1.71
N PHE A 105 4.93 11.29 0.53
CA PHE A 105 3.73 10.62 0.04
C PHE A 105 3.98 9.85 -1.26
N CYS A 106 3.30 8.72 -1.43
CA CYS A 106 3.41 7.89 -2.64
C CYS A 106 2.03 7.69 -3.25
N LEU A 107 1.84 8.19 -4.47
CA LEU A 107 0.56 8.14 -5.16
C LEU A 107 0.25 6.72 -5.65
N GLN A 108 -0.81 6.10 -5.12
CA GLN A 108 -1.24 4.74 -5.43
C GLN A 108 -2.59 4.76 -6.13
N ALA A 109 -2.59 5.26 -7.37
CA ALA A 109 -3.78 5.26 -8.22
C ALA A 109 -4.08 3.88 -8.81
N PRO A 110 -5.37 3.53 -8.96
CA PRO A 110 -5.79 2.36 -9.71
C PRO A 110 -5.19 2.31 -11.12
N GLY A 111 -5.25 1.14 -11.76
CA GLY A 111 -4.99 1.02 -13.18
C GLY A 111 -5.70 -0.20 -13.73
N ASP A 112 -4.98 -1.21 -14.21
CA ASP A 112 -5.58 -2.43 -14.79
C ASP A 112 -6.42 -3.20 -13.73
N SER A 113 -6.06 -3.06 -12.46
CA SER A 113 -6.75 -3.51 -11.26
C SER A 113 -6.86 -2.35 -10.24
N PHE A 114 -7.59 -2.53 -9.14
CA PHE A 114 -7.76 -1.46 -8.14
C PHE A 114 -6.51 -1.22 -7.30
N THR A 115 -5.75 -2.28 -7.01
CA THR A 115 -4.52 -2.24 -6.24
C THR A 115 -3.34 -2.79 -7.04
N ARG A 116 -2.13 -2.54 -6.57
CA ARG A 116 -0.89 -3.00 -7.22
C ARG A 116 0.18 -3.26 -6.16
N ARG A 117 1.20 -4.07 -6.52
CA ARG A 117 2.40 -4.27 -5.70
C ARG A 117 3.01 -2.95 -5.18
N SER A 118 3.01 -1.90 -6.00
CA SER A 118 3.48 -0.55 -5.65
C SER A 118 2.88 0.01 -4.35
N THR A 119 1.64 -0.37 -4.01
CA THR A 119 1.01 0.02 -2.74
C THR A 119 1.81 -0.51 -1.55
N PHE A 120 2.22 -1.77 -1.60
CA PHE A 120 3.02 -2.40 -0.56
C PHE A 120 4.48 -1.94 -0.61
N ASP A 121 5.03 -1.74 -1.80
CA ASP A 121 6.37 -1.17 -1.98
C ASP A 121 6.48 0.24 -1.34
N SER A 122 5.40 1.05 -1.37
CA SER A 122 5.40 2.35 -0.68
C SER A 122 5.45 2.22 0.83
N VAL A 123 4.70 1.26 1.41
CA VAL A 123 4.76 0.98 2.85
C VAL A 123 6.15 0.48 3.24
N LEU A 124 6.74 -0.45 2.45
CA LEU A 124 8.11 -0.92 2.67
C LEU A 124 9.11 0.23 2.70
N ALA A 125 8.95 1.21 1.81
CA ALA A 125 9.82 2.37 1.73
C ALA A 125 9.52 3.44 2.81
N GLY A 126 8.58 3.19 3.73
CA GLY A 126 8.12 4.16 4.72
C GLY A 126 7.44 5.40 4.14
N CYS A 127 6.95 5.30 2.90
CA CYS A 127 6.27 6.37 2.18
C CYS A 127 4.76 6.27 2.41
N ILE A 128 4.11 7.35 2.81
CA ILE A 128 2.69 7.33 3.16
C ILE A 128 1.88 7.14 1.87
N PRO A 129 1.10 6.05 1.74
CA PRO A 129 0.31 5.82 0.54
C PRO A 129 -0.82 6.84 0.42
N VAL A 130 -1.00 7.36 -0.79
CA VAL A 130 -2.12 8.21 -1.18
C VAL A 130 -3.03 7.42 -2.11
N PHE A 131 -4.25 7.14 -1.66
CA PHE A 131 -5.22 6.35 -2.40
C PHE A 131 -6.23 7.22 -3.11
N PHE A 132 -6.61 6.80 -4.32
CA PHE A 132 -7.59 7.49 -5.16
C PHE A 132 -8.92 6.73 -5.30
N SER A 133 -8.97 5.49 -4.77
CA SER A 133 -10.15 4.66 -4.69
C SER A 133 -10.14 3.89 -3.37
N GLU A 134 -11.30 3.76 -2.72
CA GLU A 134 -11.41 2.93 -1.51
C GLU A 134 -11.05 1.47 -1.76
N HIS A 135 -11.20 1.04 -3.01
CA HIS A 135 -10.93 -0.32 -3.45
C HIS A 135 -9.44 -0.63 -3.65
N THR A 136 -8.56 0.37 -3.56
CA THR A 136 -7.12 0.15 -3.57
C THR A 136 -6.64 -0.52 -2.28
N ALA A 137 -7.25 -0.20 -1.13
CA ALA A 137 -6.80 -0.72 0.16
C ALA A 137 -7.93 -1.02 1.15
N TYR A 138 -8.81 -0.05 1.44
CA TYR A 138 -9.76 -0.12 2.56
C TYR A 138 -10.79 -1.24 2.44
N THR A 139 -11.23 -1.55 1.21
CA THR A 139 -12.16 -2.67 0.98
C THR A 139 -11.44 -4.00 0.72
N GLN A 140 -10.11 -4.02 0.72
CA GLN A 140 -9.29 -5.19 0.35
C GLN A 140 -8.61 -5.78 1.59
N TYR A 141 -7.79 -5.02 2.29
CA TYR A 141 -6.76 -5.54 3.22
C TYR A 141 -7.09 -5.33 4.70
N ARG A 142 -8.36 -5.54 5.08
CA ARG A 142 -8.85 -5.31 6.46
C ARG A 142 -8.12 -6.11 7.54
N TRP A 143 -7.53 -7.24 7.18
CA TRP A 143 -6.74 -8.06 8.09
C TRP A 143 -5.37 -7.46 8.43
N TYR A 144 -4.88 -6.57 7.57
CA TYR A 144 -3.51 -6.09 7.59
C TYR A 144 -3.41 -4.60 7.90
N LEU A 145 -4.44 -3.81 7.57
CA LEU A 145 -4.43 -2.36 7.70
C LEU A 145 -5.30 -1.90 8.88
N PRO A 146 -4.93 -0.78 9.55
CA PRO A 146 -5.75 -0.16 10.59
C PRO A 146 -7.14 0.22 10.09
N THR A 147 -8.12 0.29 10.99
CA THR A 147 -9.49 0.72 10.64
C THR A 147 -9.54 2.23 10.43
N GLU A 148 -8.79 2.97 11.23
CA GLU A 148 -8.59 4.42 11.17
C GLU A 148 -7.69 4.77 9.98
N ARG A 149 -8.30 4.96 8.81
CA ARG A 149 -7.63 5.11 7.51
C ARG A 149 -6.65 6.28 7.45
N ASP A 150 -7.00 7.36 8.13
CA ASP A 150 -6.24 8.60 8.26
C ASP A 150 -5.00 8.46 9.15
N THR A 151 -4.83 7.34 9.85
CA THR A 151 -3.61 7.11 10.65
C THR A 151 -2.42 6.62 9.82
N TYR A 152 -2.63 6.16 8.59
CA TYR A 152 -1.55 5.56 7.77
C TYR A 152 -1.59 5.94 6.29
N SER A 153 -2.61 6.67 5.84
CA SER A 153 -2.78 6.97 4.43
C SER A 153 -3.57 8.26 4.21
N VAL A 154 -3.45 8.82 3.01
CA VAL A 154 -4.26 9.95 2.57
C VAL A 154 -5.24 9.44 1.50
N PHE A 155 -6.50 9.85 1.59
CA PHE A 155 -7.49 9.55 0.55
C PHE A 155 -7.85 10.81 -0.22
N ILE A 156 -7.73 10.76 -1.55
CA ILE A 156 -8.14 11.83 -2.46
C ILE A 156 -9.07 11.21 -3.49
N ASP A 157 -10.37 11.52 -3.43
CA ASP A 157 -11.34 10.99 -4.40
C ASP A 157 -10.90 11.31 -5.84
N GLU A 158 -10.77 10.28 -6.69
CA GLU A 158 -10.37 10.45 -8.07
C GLU A 158 -11.30 11.38 -8.87
N ARG A 159 -12.58 11.46 -8.50
CA ARG A 159 -13.56 12.35 -9.16
C ARG A 159 -13.19 13.81 -8.95
N GLU A 160 -12.82 14.19 -7.74
CA GLU A 160 -12.40 15.55 -7.39
C GLU A 160 -11.14 15.98 -8.14
N VAL A 161 -10.22 15.05 -8.40
CA VAL A 161 -9.01 15.32 -9.19
C VAL A 161 -9.35 15.43 -10.68
N ASN A 162 -10.19 14.53 -11.19
CA ASN A 162 -10.60 14.49 -12.60
C ASN A 162 -11.46 15.69 -13.01
N GLU A 163 -12.25 16.23 -12.09
CA GLU A 163 -13.07 17.44 -12.30
C GLU A 163 -12.27 18.73 -12.08
N GLY A 164 -11.03 18.63 -11.57
CA GLY A 164 -10.18 19.78 -11.28
C GLY A 164 -10.52 20.51 -9.98
N ASN A 165 -11.42 19.96 -9.15
CA ASN A 165 -11.82 20.53 -7.86
C ASN A 165 -10.70 20.44 -6.81
N LYS A 166 -9.80 19.45 -6.93
CA LYS A 166 -8.67 19.26 -6.02
C LYS A 166 -7.35 19.07 -6.76
N ARG A 167 -6.35 19.85 -6.35
CA ARG A 167 -4.94 19.65 -6.73
C ARG A 167 -4.26 18.78 -5.68
N ILE A 168 -3.56 17.75 -6.15
CA ILE A 168 -2.94 16.73 -5.28
C ILE A 168 -1.89 17.38 -4.37
N GLU A 169 -1.05 18.23 -4.94
CA GLU A 169 -0.01 18.93 -4.18
C GLU A 169 -0.60 19.80 -3.06
N ASP A 170 -1.67 20.55 -3.36
CA ASP A 170 -2.31 21.45 -2.39
C ASP A 170 -2.89 20.66 -1.21
N VAL A 171 -3.51 19.50 -1.48
CA VAL A 171 -4.01 18.59 -0.43
C VAL A 171 -2.87 18.06 0.44
N LEU A 172 -1.80 17.57 -0.19
CA LEU A 172 -0.69 16.95 0.54
C LEU A 172 0.16 17.97 1.31
N ALA A 173 0.35 19.18 0.76
CA ALA A 173 1.06 20.26 1.41
C ALA A 173 0.27 20.88 2.58
N GLY A 174 -1.04 20.69 2.62
CA GLY A 174 -1.91 21.12 3.72
C GLY A 174 -1.85 20.23 4.97
N ILE A 175 -1.19 19.06 4.90
CA ILE A 175 -1.05 18.16 6.04
C ILE A 175 0.12 18.64 6.91
N GLU A 176 -0.14 18.84 8.20
CA GLU A 176 0.88 19.28 9.14
C GLU A 176 2.02 18.27 9.25
N GLU A 177 3.27 18.76 9.31
CA GLU A 177 4.47 17.92 9.40
C GLU A 177 4.40 16.91 10.55
N LYS A 178 3.91 17.32 11.71
CA LYS A 178 3.71 16.44 12.87
C LYS A 178 2.75 15.28 12.56
N GLU A 179 1.74 15.51 11.73
CA GLU A 179 0.79 14.46 11.34
C GLU A 179 1.43 13.52 10.31
N VAL A 180 2.21 14.05 9.37
CA VAL A 180 3.03 13.26 8.44
C VAL A 180 3.99 12.33 9.19
N GLU A 181 4.65 12.83 10.24
CA GLU A 181 5.55 12.01 11.08
C GLU A 181 4.82 10.86 11.78
N LYS A 182 3.65 11.12 12.37
CA LYS A 182 2.84 10.07 13.01
C LYS A 182 2.37 9.03 11.99
N MET A 183 1.83 9.48 10.85
CA MET A 183 1.39 8.59 9.78
C MET A 183 2.53 7.68 9.33
N ARG A 184 3.73 8.25 9.16
CA ARG A 184 4.91 7.50 8.77
C ARG A 184 5.32 6.46 9.80
N GLU A 185 5.25 6.74 11.09
CA GLU A 185 5.54 5.74 12.13
C GLU A 185 4.52 4.58 12.10
N VAL A 186 3.24 4.85 11.85
CA VAL A 186 2.24 3.80 11.63
C VAL A 186 2.61 2.98 10.40
N VAL A 187 2.89 3.62 9.27
CA VAL A 187 3.31 2.96 8.01
C VAL A 187 4.53 2.05 8.23
N ILE A 188 5.56 2.53 8.92
CA ILE A 188 6.77 1.73 9.22
C ILE A 188 6.42 0.55 10.15
N GLY A 189 5.51 0.74 11.10
CA GLY A 189 4.99 -0.31 11.97
C GLY A 189 4.20 -1.40 11.24
N LEU A 190 3.63 -1.11 10.07
CA LEU A 190 2.92 -2.08 9.23
C LEU A 190 3.84 -2.99 8.41
N ILE A 191 5.12 -2.62 8.24
CA ILE A 191 6.07 -3.34 7.37
C ILE A 191 6.11 -4.86 7.67
N PRO A 192 6.23 -5.33 8.93
CA PRO A 192 6.28 -6.77 9.24
C PRO A 192 5.06 -7.53 8.70
N LYS A 193 3.85 -7.05 9.02
CA LYS A 193 2.58 -7.71 8.68
C LYS A 193 2.28 -7.70 7.18
N LEU A 194 2.91 -6.81 6.42
CA LEU A 194 2.74 -6.66 4.98
C LEU A 194 3.88 -7.28 4.17
N THR A 195 4.85 -7.89 4.85
CA THR A 195 6.01 -8.53 4.25
C THR A 195 5.91 -10.04 4.39
N TYR A 196 6.48 -10.78 3.43
CA TYR A 196 6.64 -12.23 3.54
C TYR A 196 8.05 -12.55 3.99
N THR A 197 8.21 -13.48 4.94
CA THR A 197 9.52 -13.96 5.35
C THR A 197 10.21 -14.68 4.18
N HIS A 198 11.53 -14.49 4.06
CA HIS A 198 12.31 -15.21 3.06
C HIS A 198 12.26 -16.73 3.30
N PRO A 199 12.11 -17.59 2.26
CA PRO A 199 11.95 -19.05 2.43
C PRO A 199 13.12 -19.74 3.13
N ASN A 200 14.33 -19.19 3.00
CA ASN A 200 15.53 -19.68 3.71
C ASN A 200 15.68 -19.13 5.14
N ALA A 201 14.68 -18.44 5.69
CA ALA A 201 14.67 -18.13 7.11
C ALA A 201 14.59 -19.44 7.90
N SER A 202 15.32 -19.52 9.02
CA SER A 202 15.34 -20.71 9.86
C SER A 202 14.87 -20.36 11.27
N GLY A 203 13.99 -21.20 11.83
CA GLY A 203 13.42 -20.98 13.16
C GLY A 203 12.35 -19.87 13.20
N VAL A 204 11.99 -19.48 14.42
CA VAL A 204 11.04 -18.39 14.67
C VAL A 204 11.74 -17.05 14.40
N VAL A 205 11.24 -16.31 13.42
CA VAL A 205 11.92 -15.10 12.88
C VAL A 205 11.84 -13.91 13.85
N GLY A 206 10.87 -13.91 14.77
CA GLY A 206 10.72 -12.89 15.82
C GLY A 206 9.76 -11.74 15.47
N PHE A 207 8.99 -11.86 14.39
CA PHE A 207 7.89 -10.96 14.02
C PHE A 207 6.80 -11.76 13.31
N GLU A 208 5.58 -11.20 13.24
CA GLU A 208 4.46 -11.79 12.49
C GLU A 208 4.46 -11.23 11.06
N ASP A 209 4.55 -12.14 10.09
CA ASP A 209 4.56 -11.80 8.67
C ASP A 209 3.16 -11.90 8.02
N ALA A 210 3.08 -11.66 6.71
CA ALA A 210 1.82 -11.66 5.99
C ALA A 210 1.09 -13.02 6.00
N VAL A 211 1.84 -14.13 6.08
CA VAL A 211 1.30 -15.50 6.19
C VAL A 211 0.79 -15.74 7.59
N ASP A 212 1.53 -15.34 8.62
CA ASP A 212 1.11 -15.47 10.02
C ASP A 212 -0.24 -14.78 10.25
N VAL A 213 -0.37 -13.54 9.77
CA VAL A 213 -1.62 -12.78 9.84
C VAL A 213 -2.75 -13.52 9.08
N ALA A 214 -2.49 -14.03 7.88
CA ALA A 214 -3.50 -14.76 7.10
C ALA A 214 -4.02 -15.99 7.86
N LEU A 215 -3.11 -16.82 8.39
CA LEU A 215 -3.47 -18.04 9.11
C LEU A 215 -4.22 -17.75 10.40
N GLN A 216 -3.81 -16.73 11.16
CA GLN A 216 -4.54 -16.32 12.37
C GLN A 216 -5.97 -15.87 12.04
N GLN A 217 -6.17 -15.08 10.99
CA GLN A 217 -7.50 -14.60 10.63
C GLN A 217 -8.38 -15.71 10.06
N LEU A 218 -7.82 -16.61 9.24
CA LEU A 218 -8.52 -17.81 8.80
C LEU A 218 -8.94 -18.70 9.98
N SER A 219 -8.07 -18.86 10.98
CA SER A 219 -8.40 -19.61 12.19
C SER A 219 -9.58 -18.97 12.95
N ARG A 220 -9.59 -17.64 13.10
CA ARG A 220 -10.72 -16.92 13.72
C ARG A 220 -12.03 -17.15 12.96
N LEU A 221 -12.02 -17.08 11.63
CA LEU A 221 -13.21 -17.34 10.82
C LEU A 221 -13.80 -18.72 11.07
N VAL A 222 -12.96 -19.76 11.10
CA VAL A 222 -13.41 -21.14 11.34
C VAL A 222 -14.00 -21.29 12.74
N LEU A 223 -13.39 -20.65 13.75
CA LEU A 223 -13.88 -20.68 15.13
C LEU A 223 -15.22 -19.95 15.27
N ASP A 224 -15.38 -18.82 14.60
CA ASP A 224 -16.62 -18.04 14.63
C ASP A 224 -17.76 -18.76 13.90
N GLU A 225 -17.49 -19.38 12.74
CA GLU A 225 -18.45 -20.25 12.05
C GLU A 225 -18.87 -21.42 12.95
N SER A 226 -17.91 -22.10 13.58
CA SER A 226 -18.20 -23.22 14.48
C SER A 226 -19.07 -22.82 15.67
N ARG A 227 -18.83 -21.64 16.25
CA ARG A 227 -19.66 -21.10 17.35
C ARG A 227 -21.06 -20.75 16.89
N SER A 228 -21.19 -20.15 15.70
CA SER A 228 -22.49 -19.77 15.14
C SER A 228 -23.41 -20.96 14.87
N LEU A 229 -22.84 -22.09 14.43
CA LEU A 229 -23.55 -23.35 14.22
C LEU A 229 -24.04 -23.93 15.55
N VAL A 230 -23.19 -23.99 16.57
CA VAL A 230 -23.57 -24.47 17.92
C VAL A 230 -24.68 -23.62 18.54
N SER A 231 -24.68 -22.30 18.31
CA SER A 231 -25.73 -21.41 18.81
C SER A 231 -27.05 -21.47 18.04
N ALA A 232 -27.08 -22.01 16.82
CA ALA A 232 -28.29 -22.15 16.01
C ALA A 232 -29.05 -23.46 16.31
N ASP A 233 -28.40 -24.41 16.99
CA ASP A 233 -28.96 -25.70 17.40
C ASP A 233 -29.55 -25.70 18.83
N ILE A 234 -29.64 -24.53 19.48
CA ILE A 234 -30.25 -24.30 20.81
C ILE A 234 -31.42 -23.33 20.67
#